data_AF-R7WDG8-F1
#
_entry.id   AF-R7WDG8-F1
#
_cell.length_a   1.000
_cell.length_b   1.000
_cell.length_c   1.000
_cell.angle_alpha   90.00
_cell.angle_beta   90.00
_cell.angle_gamma   90.00
#
_symmetry.space_group_name_H-M   'P 1'
#
loop_
_entity.id
_entity.type
_entity.pdbx_description
1 polymer ?
#
loop_
_entity_poly.entity_id
_entity_poly.type
_entity_poly.pdbx_seq_one_letter_code
_entity_poly.pdbx_strand_id
1 'polypeptide(L)'
;MPLLASVDLSANYLNGLLPVSLADCGELRSLSLANNRLVGTIPSWIGELDHLHYLDLSNNSMTGKVPKSSTRLKGLTTVVGHSPGMAFTNMPLYEKRSRRILGQQPNVISGSRNTIRSGSNNVLSGKDNTVISGNDNVVTGSNNVVSGSGNVVTERNHVVSGSDNVVSGRNNVVTGSYNVVSGRNHVVYGNNKVVTGG
;
A
#
# COMPACT_ATOMS: atom_id res chain seq x y z
N MET A 1 -32.85 -18.43 -21.44
CA MET A 1 -33.07 -17.91 -20.09
C MET A 1 -31.86 -17.06 -19.72
N PRO A 2 -31.98 -15.79 -19.29
CA PRO A 2 -32.31 -14.61 -20.11
C PRO A 2 -31.16 -14.19 -21.08
N LEU A 3 -31.48 -13.30 -22.03
CA LEU A 3 -30.58 -12.70 -23.05
C LEU A 3 -29.56 -11.71 -22.46
N LEU A 4 -29.03 -11.99 -21.27
CA LEU A 4 -28.21 -11.05 -20.51
C LEU A 4 -26.82 -10.98 -21.13
N ALA A 5 -26.68 -10.20 -22.20
CA ALA A 5 -25.43 -10.06 -22.93
C ALA A 5 -24.43 -9.17 -22.17
N SER A 6 -24.93 -8.19 -21.41
CA SER A 6 -24.08 -7.25 -20.67
C SER A 6 -24.71 -6.89 -19.34
N VAL A 7 -23.90 -6.92 -18.29
CA VAL A 7 -24.27 -6.50 -16.93
C VAL A 7 -23.23 -5.52 -16.44
N ASP A 8 -23.67 -4.32 -16.11
CA ASP A 8 -22.84 -3.32 -15.41
C ASP A 8 -23.51 -2.97 -14.09
N LEU A 9 -22.89 -3.41 -13.00
CA LEU A 9 -23.26 -3.07 -11.63
C LEU A 9 -22.08 -2.38 -10.93
N SER A 10 -21.21 -1.72 -11.70
CA SER A 10 -20.09 -1.00 -11.14
C SER A 10 -20.52 0.18 -10.26
N ALA A 11 -19.63 0.60 -9.35
CA ALA A 11 -19.84 1.73 -8.43
C ALA A 11 -21.08 1.58 -7.52
N ASN A 12 -21.30 0.38 -7.00
CA ASN A 12 -22.32 0.09 -6.01
C ASN A 12 -21.69 -0.34 -4.67
N TYR A 13 -22.54 -0.67 -3.69
CA TYR A 13 -22.11 -1.19 -2.39
C TYR A 13 -22.29 -2.71 -2.27
N LEU A 14 -22.29 -3.44 -3.39
CA LEU A 14 -22.45 -4.90 -3.40
C LEU A 14 -21.32 -5.56 -2.62
N ASN A 15 -21.66 -6.53 -1.78
CA ASN A 15 -20.72 -7.21 -0.90
C ASN A 15 -20.98 -8.72 -0.88
N GLY A 16 -20.08 -9.48 -0.26
CA GLY A 16 -20.14 -10.94 -0.25
C GLY A 16 -19.40 -11.57 -1.43
N LEU A 17 -19.65 -12.86 -1.67
CA LEU A 17 -19.01 -13.65 -2.71
C LEU A 17 -19.71 -13.46 -4.07
N LEU A 18 -19.02 -13.78 -5.17
CA LEU A 18 -19.68 -13.92 -6.47
C LEU A 18 -20.71 -15.07 -6.41
N PRO A 19 -22.00 -14.80 -6.66
CA PRO A 19 -23.03 -15.81 -6.55
C PRO A 19 -22.91 -16.83 -7.68
N VAL A 20 -23.05 -18.12 -7.35
CA VAL A 20 -22.95 -19.23 -8.32
C VAL A 20 -24.01 -19.14 -9.42
N SER A 21 -25.13 -18.47 -9.18
CA SER A 21 -26.17 -18.24 -10.18
C SER A 21 -25.70 -17.44 -11.41
N LEU A 22 -24.56 -16.73 -11.32
CA LEU A 22 -23.95 -16.11 -12.50
C LEU A 22 -23.38 -17.14 -13.49
N ALA A 23 -23.09 -18.37 -13.05
CA ALA A 23 -22.68 -19.45 -13.93
C ALA A 23 -23.80 -19.86 -14.90
N ASP A 24 -25.06 -19.66 -14.53
CA ASP A 24 -26.21 -20.01 -15.37
C ASP A 24 -26.44 -18.99 -16.51
N CYS A 25 -25.69 -17.87 -16.52
CA CYS A 25 -25.81 -16.81 -17.52
C CYS A 25 -24.93 -17.10 -18.76
N GLY A 26 -25.22 -18.20 -19.48
CA GLY A 26 -24.39 -18.66 -20.61
C GLY A 26 -24.18 -17.65 -21.75
N GLU A 27 -25.12 -16.73 -21.96
CA GLU A 27 -25.06 -15.69 -23.00
C GLU A 27 -24.30 -14.42 -22.57
N LEU A 28 -23.74 -14.40 -21.36
CA LEU A 28 -23.07 -13.22 -20.80
C LEU A 28 -21.77 -12.92 -21.55
N ARG A 29 -21.70 -11.72 -22.12
CA ARG A 29 -20.56 -11.25 -22.92
C ARG A 29 -19.70 -10.24 -22.20
N SER A 30 -20.34 -9.41 -21.38
CA SER A 30 -19.70 -8.36 -20.58
C SER A 30 -20.24 -8.35 -19.16
N LEU A 31 -19.33 -8.38 -18.18
CA LEU A 31 -19.65 -8.25 -16.76
C LEU A 31 -18.73 -7.23 -16.10
N SER A 32 -19.32 -6.12 -15.65
CA SER A 32 -18.64 -5.12 -14.84
C SER A 32 -19.22 -5.11 -13.43
N LEU A 33 -18.38 -5.42 -12.45
CA LEU A 33 -18.67 -5.33 -11.02
C LEU A 33 -17.66 -4.42 -10.32
N ALA A 34 -16.98 -3.56 -11.09
CA ALA A 34 -15.92 -2.70 -10.58
C ALA A 34 -16.41 -1.76 -9.46
N ASN A 35 -15.51 -1.33 -8.57
CA ASN A 35 -15.85 -0.37 -7.51
C ASN A 35 -17.00 -0.84 -6.59
N ASN A 36 -16.93 -2.08 -6.13
CA ASN A 36 -17.86 -2.66 -5.14
C ASN A 36 -17.07 -3.15 -3.90
N ARG A 37 -17.74 -3.87 -3.00
CA ARG A 37 -17.16 -4.46 -1.77
C ARG A 37 -17.17 -6.00 -1.80
N LEU A 38 -17.09 -6.60 -2.98
CA LEU A 38 -17.08 -8.07 -3.14
C LEU A 38 -15.79 -8.67 -2.55
N VAL A 39 -15.90 -9.84 -1.94
CA VAL A 39 -14.82 -10.55 -1.22
C VAL A 39 -14.67 -11.99 -1.74
N GLY A 40 -13.63 -12.69 -1.30
CA GLY A 40 -13.37 -14.09 -1.68
C GLY A 40 -12.61 -14.23 -2.99
N THR A 41 -12.58 -15.44 -3.55
CA THR A 41 -11.81 -15.76 -4.76
C THR A 41 -12.65 -15.65 -6.03
N ILE A 42 -12.01 -15.38 -7.16
CA ILE A 42 -12.64 -15.55 -8.49
C ILE A 42 -12.95 -17.04 -8.68
N PRO A 43 -14.22 -17.45 -8.82
CA PRO A 43 -14.56 -18.86 -8.97
C PRO A 43 -14.13 -19.43 -10.32
N SER A 44 -13.84 -20.73 -10.37
CA SER A 44 -13.42 -21.40 -11.61
C SER A 44 -14.50 -21.39 -12.69
N TRP A 45 -15.77 -21.41 -12.30
CA TRP A 45 -16.93 -21.37 -13.20
C TRP A 45 -16.97 -20.09 -14.07
N ILE A 46 -16.24 -19.04 -13.71
CA ILE A 46 -16.19 -17.84 -14.55
C ILE A 46 -15.52 -18.09 -15.91
N GLY A 47 -14.69 -19.13 -15.99
CA GLY A 47 -14.11 -19.60 -17.24
C GLY A 47 -15.02 -20.55 -18.02
N GLU A 48 -16.16 -20.95 -17.47
CA GLU A 48 -17.19 -21.75 -18.15
C GLU A 48 -18.19 -20.86 -18.91
N LEU A 49 -18.11 -19.53 -18.75
CA LEU A 49 -18.89 -18.55 -19.50
C LEU A 49 -18.28 -18.35 -20.89
N ASP A 50 -18.72 -19.16 -21.85
CA ASP A 50 -18.07 -19.26 -23.17
C ASP A 50 -18.14 -18.00 -24.03
N HIS A 51 -19.13 -17.14 -23.80
CA HIS A 51 -19.32 -15.89 -24.54
C HIS A 51 -18.72 -14.66 -23.84
N LEU A 52 -18.24 -14.82 -22.61
CA LEU A 52 -17.69 -13.74 -21.81
C LEU A 52 -16.34 -13.32 -22.37
N HIS A 53 -16.23 -12.06 -22.79
CA HIS A 53 -14.99 -11.49 -23.29
C HIS A 53 -14.55 -10.26 -22.51
N TYR A 54 -15.45 -9.63 -21.76
CA TYR A 54 -15.15 -8.53 -20.85
C TYR A 54 -15.54 -8.89 -19.42
N LEU A 55 -14.58 -8.78 -18.50
CA LEU A 55 -14.80 -9.01 -17.08
C LEU A 55 -14.00 -7.98 -16.27
N ASP A 56 -14.70 -7.08 -15.62
CA ASP A 56 -14.11 -6.08 -14.73
C ASP A 56 -14.54 -6.32 -13.28
N LEU A 57 -13.58 -6.78 -12.47
CA LEU A 57 -13.74 -7.00 -11.03
C LEU A 57 -12.87 -6.02 -10.22
N SER A 58 -12.37 -4.95 -10.86
CA SER A 58 -11.43 -4.01 -10.27
C SER A 58 -12.04 -3.25 -9.08
N ASN A 59 -11.17 -2.77 -8.18
CA ASN A 59 -11.59 -2.04 -6.97
C ASN A 59 -12.67 -2.76 -6.15
N ASN A 60 -12.46 -4.07 -5.93
CA ASN A 60 -13.16 -4.91 -4.95
C ASN A 60 -12.14 -5.45 -3.92
N SER A 61 -12.61 -6.22 -2.94
CA SER A 61 -11.79 -6.87 -1.90
C SER A 61 -11.58 -8.37 -2.15
N MET A 62 -11.53 -8.78 -3.42
CA MET A 62 -11.29 -10.18 -3.80
C MET A 62 -9.82 -10.58 -3.57
N THR A 63 -9.61 -11.84 -3.21
CA THR A 63 -8.31 -12.43 -2.89
C THR A 63 -8.08 -13.72 -3.68
N GLY A 64 -6.91 -14.36 -3.53
CA GLY A 64 -6.59 -15.63 -4.20
C GLY A 64 -6.05 -15.49 -5.62
N LYS A 65 -5.80 -16.63 -6.27
CA LYS A 65 -5.22 -16.70 -7.62
C LYS A 65 -6.33 -16.61 -8.67
N VAL A 66 -6.00 -15.99 -9.79
CA VAL A 66 -6.81 -16.05 -11.01
C VAL A 66 -6.92 -17.51 -11.47
N PRO A 67 -8.14 -18.07 -11.64
CA PRO A 67 -8.32 -19.44 -12.11
C PRO A 67 -7.72 -19.63 -13.50
N LYS A 68 -7.06 -20.77 -13.75
CA LYS A 68 -6.54 -21.10 -15.09
C LYS A 68 -7.65 -21.08 -16.16
N SER A 69 -8.90 -21.37 -15.78
CA SER A 69 -10.06 -21.33 -16.66
C SER A 69 -10.38 -19.92 -17.21
N SER A 70 -9.92 -18.85 -16.53
CA SER A 70 -10.13 -17.46 -16.96
C SER A 70 -9.09 -16.93 -17.97
N THR A 71 -8.13 -17.76 -18.38
CA THR A 71 -7.09 -17.41 -19.38
C THR A 71 -7.64 -17.10 -20.78
N ARG A 72 -8.90 -17.47 -21.05
CA ARG A 72 -9.61 -17.15 -22.30
C ARG A 72 -10.25 -15.76 -22.34
N LEU A 73 -10.33 -15.06 -21.20
CA LEU A 73 -11.02 -13.78 -21.08
C LEU A 73 -10.11 -12.62 -21.51
N LYS A 74 -10.40 -12.01 -22.67
CA LYS A 74 -9.69 -10.86 -23.23
C LYS A 74 -10.06 -9.55 -22.51
N GLY A 75 -9.77 -9.46 -21.22
CA GLY A 75 -10.10 -8.26 -20.46
C GLY A 75 -9.93 -8.37 -18.95
N LEU A 76 -9.39 -9.47 -18.44
CA LEU A 76 -9.21 -9.67 -17.01
C LEU A 76 -8.16 -8.71 -16.45
N THR A 77 -8.58 -7.49 -16.11
CA THR A 77 -7.75 -6.52 -15.39
C THR A 77 -7.87 -6.84 -13.91
N THR A 78 -7.17 -7.87 -13.45
CA THR A 78 -7.07 -8.16 -12.03
C THR A 78 -6.15 -7.12 -11.39
N VAL A 79 -6.71 -6.02 -10.92
CA VAL A 79 -6.03 -5.26 -9.86
C VAL A 79 -6.11 -6.14 -8.63
N VAL A 80 -5.01 -6.84 -8.33
CA VAL A 80 -4.86 -7.61 -7.09
C VAL A 80 -5.06 -6.60 -5.95
N GLY A 81 -6.28 -6.61 -5.41
CA GLY A 81 -6.70 -5.77 -4.31
C GLY A 81 -5.79 -6.05 -3.14
N HIS A 82 -5.11 -5.01 -2.69
CA HIS A 82 -4.35 -5.02 -1.47
C HIS A 82 -5.34 -5.11 -0.31
N SER A 83 -5.72 -6.33 0.02
CA SER A 83 -6.18 -6.64 1.36
C SER A 83 -4.96 -6.90 2.26
N PRO A 84 -5.00 -6.50 3.53
CA PRO A 84 -3.77 -6.25 4.26
C PRO A 84 -3.88 -6.85 5.65
N GLY A 85 -2.73 -7.30 6.12
CA GLY A 85 -2.70 -8.34 7.11
C GLY A 85 -2.33 -9.67 6.48
N MET A 86 -1.24 -10.20 7.02
CA MET A 86 -0.59 -11.48 6.78
C MET A 86 0.43 -11.54 5.63
N ALA A 87 1.67 -11.68 6.10
CA ALA A 87 2.92 -11.69 5.38
C ALA A 87 3.09 -12.95 4.52
N PHE A 88 3.78 -12.80 3.39
CA PHE A 88 4.58 -13.87 2.83
C PHE A 88 6.03 -13.40 2.74
N THR A 89 6.82 -14.03 3.60
CA THR A 89 8.27 -14.13 3.53
C THR A 89 8.68 -14.81 2.22
N ASN A 90 9.83 -14.36 1.70
CA ASN A 90 10.58 -14.86 0.54
C ASN A 90 10.14 -14.51 -0.89
N MET A 91 11.12 -13.96 -1.61
CA MET A 91 11.35 -13.89 -3.07
C MET A 91 11.00 -12.60 -3.83
N PRO A 92 11.80 -12.26 -4.87
CA PRO A 92 12.52 -10.99 -4.90
C PRO A 92 12.00 -9.98 -5.93
N LEU A 93 12.21 -8.70 -5.59
CA LEU A 93 12.37 -7.52 -6.46
C LEU A 93 11.54 -7.47 -7.76
N TYR A 94 10.40 -6.79 -7.72
CA TYR A 94 10.06 -5.82 -8.76
C TYR A 94 9.22 -4.67 -8.16
N GLU A 95 9.79 -3.48 -8.20
CA GLU A 95 9.36 -2.26 -7.54
C GLU A 95 8.44 -1.46 -8.46
N LYS A 96 7.15 -1.30 -8.11
CA LYS A 96 6.39 -0.08 -8.45
C LYS A 96 5.07 0.08 -7.69
N ARG A 97 5.11 1.03 -6.76
CA ARG A 97 4.12 2.04 -6.37
C ARG A 97 2.71 1.60 -5.92
N SER A 98 2.45 2.02 -4.67
CA SER A 98 1.14 2.30 -4.08
C SER A 98 0.35 1.10 -3.53
N ARG A 99 0.94 0.37 -2.58
CA ARG A 99 0.20 -0.58 -1.71
C ARG A 99 -0.32 0.15 -0.46
N ARG A 100 -1.61 0.50 -0.44
CA ARG A 100 -2.38 0.70 0.80
C ARG A 100 -2.40 -0.63 1.56
N ILE A 101 -1.95 -0.65 2.81
CA ILE A 101 -2.03 -1.83 3.69
C ILE A 101 -2.97 -1.53 4.88
N LEU A 102 -4.28 -1.79 4.76
CA LEU A 102 -5.23 -2.08 5.87
C LEU A 102 -4.67 -3.11 6.89
N GLY A 103 -4.01 -2.58 7.89
CA GLY A 103 -4.00 -3.19 9.23
C GLY A 103 -3.53 -2.18 10.27
N GLN A 104 -3.41 -0.92 9.84
CA GLN A 104 -2.50 0.06 10.38
C GLN A 104 -3.12 1.42 10.06
N GLN A 105 -3.25 2.25 11.08
CA GLN A 105 -3.74 3.62 10.93
C GLN A 105 -2.97 4.35 9.79
N PRO A 106 -3.65 5.12 8.92
CA PRO A 106 -3.12 5.48 7.61
C PRO A 106 -1.94 6.45 7.72
N ASN A 107 -0.81 6.09 7.12
CA ASN A 107 0.28 7.04 6.91
C ASN A 107 -0.15 8.17 5.96
N VAL A 108 0.32 9.39 6.21
CA VAL A 108 0.11 10.56 5.36
C VAL A 108 1.39 10.80 4.55
N ILE A 109 1.32 10.79 3.23
CA ILE A 109 2.47 11.05 2.36
C ILE A 109 2.11 12.14 1.34
N SER A 110 2.86 13.23 1.32
CA SER A 110 2.74 14.31 0.34
C SER A 110 4.09 14.64 -0.30
N GLY A 111 4.09 15.22 -1.50
CA GLY A 111 5.32 15.55 -2.24
C GLY A 111 5.79 14.45 -3.19
N SER A 112 7.11 14.32 -3.41
CA SER A 112 7.67 13.47 -4.48
C SER A 112 8.69 12.46 -3.94
N ARG A 113 8.62 11.20 -4.39
CA ARG A 113 9.58 10.13 -4.01
C ARG A 113 9.69 9.86 -2.51
N ASN A 114 8.63 10.12 -1.74
CA ASN A 114 8.56 9.73 -0.34
C ASN A 114 8.04 8.29 -0.22
N THR A 115 8.67 7.48 0.62
CA THR A 115 8.36 6.04 0.75
C THR A 115 8.33 5.61 2.21
N ILE A 116 7.36 4.76 2.56
CA ILE A 116 7.31 4.05 3.84
C ILE A 116 7.33 2.56 3.51
N ARG A 117 8.33 1.81 3.98
CA ARG A 117 8.43 0.37 3.69
C ARG A 117 7.62 -0.47 4.69
N SER A 118 7.54 -0.06 5.96
CA SER A 118 6.76 -0.74 7.01
C SER A 118 6.41 0.22 8.16
N GLY A 119 5.20 0.11 8.72
CA GLY A 119 4.73 0.89 9.87
C GLY A 119 3.56 1.83 9.56
N SER A 120 2.96 2.38 10.63
CA SER A 120 1.69 3.13 10.64
C SER A 120 1.84 4.52 11.23
N ASN A 121 0.86 5.42 11.01
CA ASN A 121 0.83 6.79 11.58
C ASN A 121 2.00 7.71 11.25
N ASN A 122 2.76 7.41 10.21
CA ASN A 122 3.83 8.30 9.80
C ASN A 122 3.29 9.42 8.91
N VAL A 123 3.85 10.61 9.05
CA VAL A 123 3.58 11.77 8.20
C VAL A 123 4.86 12.13 7.45
N LEU A 124 4.86 11.93 6.13
CA LEU A 124 5.98 12.27 5.24
C LEU A 124 5.56 13.43 4.33
N SER A 125 6.39 14.46 4.25
CA SER A 125 6.21 15.59 3.31
C SER A 125 7.53 16.01 2.69
N GLY A 126 7.49 16.49 1.44
CA GLY A 126 8.68 17.00 0.73
C GLY A 126 9.21 16.02 -0.31
N LYS A 127 10.53 15.73 -0.33
CA LYS A 127 11.16 15.01 -1.45
C LYS A 127 12.17 13.96 -1.01
N ASP A 128 12.10 12.74 -1.54
CA ASP A 128 13.11 11.69 -1.31
C ASP A 128 13.24 11.25 0.17
N ASN A 129 12.19 11.36 0.97
CA ASN A 129 12.19 10.89 2.37
C ASN A 129 11.77 9.42 2.45
N THR A 130 12.47 8.63 3.26
CA THR A 130 12.21 7.20 3.45
C THR A 130 12.06 6.84 4.92
N VAL A 131 10.93 6.26 5.29
CA VAL A 131 10.79 5.50 6.54
C VAL A 131 10.96 4.01 6.21
N ILE A 132 12.01 3.39 6.74
CA ILE A 132 12.31 1.97 6.53
C ILE A 132 11.37 1.10 7.36
N SER A 133 11.23 1.41 8.65
CA SER A 133 10.34 0.69 9.56
C SER A 133 9.99 1.59 10.74
N GLY A 134 8.77 1.48 11.24
CA GLY A 134 8.34 2.07 12.51
C GLY A 134 7.16 3.02 12.37
N ASN A 135 6.64 3.45 13.52
CA ASN A 135 5.35 4.10 13.62
C ASN A 135 5.45 5.54 14.12
N ASP A 136 4.42 6.35 13.89
CA ASP A 136 4.26 7.65 14.53
C ASP A 136 5.41 8.65 14.26
N ASN A 137 6.12 8.52 13.14
CA ASN A 137 7.17 9.46 12.76
C ASN A 137 6.62 10.65 11.95
N VAL A 138 7.19 11.84 12.14
CA VAL A 138 6.96 13.01 11.29
C VAL A 138 8.25 13.33 10.56
N VAL A 139 8.26 13.17 9.23
CA VAL A 139 9.44 13.38 8.40
C VAL A 139 9.14 14.39 7.30
N THR A 140 9.78 15.54 7.36
CA THR A 140 9.60 16.63 6.38
C THR A 140 10.93 17.04 5.76
N GLY A 141 10.87 17.76 4.63
CA GLY A 141 12.05 18.25 3.95
C GLY A 141 12.54 17.29 2.87
N SER A 142 13.83 16.96 2.81
CA SER A 142 14.37 16.15 1.71
C SER A 142 15.50 15.19 2.04
N ASN A 143 15.49 14.01 1.42
CA ASN A 143 16.56 13.03 1.51
C ASN A 143 16.83 12.55 2.95
N ASN A 144 15.78 12.39 3.75
CA ASN A 144 15.87 11.88 5.12
C ASN A 144 15.53 10.39 5.17
N VAL A 145 16.27 9.61 5.97
CA VAL A 145 16.05 8.18 6.19
C VAL A 145 15.77 7.94 7.67
N VAL A 146 14.66 7.27 7.99
CA VAL A 146 14.23 7.02 9.36
C VAL A 146 13.91 5.54 9.59
N SER A 147 14.36 4.97 10.72
CA SER A 147 14.04 3.62 11.15
C SER A 147 13.79 3.55 12.67
N GLY A 148 12.54 3.43 13.08
CA GLY A 148 12.10 3.42 14.46
C GLY A 148 10.83 4.25 14.62
N SER A 149 10.42 4.60 15.84
CA SER A 149 9.09 5.16 16.09
C SER A 149 9.11 6.49 16.84
N GLY A 150 8.12 7.35 16.62
CA GLY A 150 7.99 8.61 17.36
C GLY A 150 9.03 9.68 17.03
N ASN A 151 9.79 9.54 15.94
CA ASN A 151 10.82 10.52 15.58
C ASN A 151 10.23 11.70 14.81
N VAL A 152 10.73 12.90 15.07
CA VAL A 152 10.45 14.12 14.29
C VAL A 152 11.72 14.52 13.56
N VAL A 153 11.71 14.46 12.23
CA VAL A 153 12.86 14.71 11.37
C VAL A 153 12.50 15.76 10.33
N THR A 154 13.22 16.87 10.29
CA THR A 154 12.94 17.97 9.36
C THR A 154 14.19 18.32 8.55
N GLU A 155 14.06 19.20 7.56
CA GLU A 155 15.17 19.64 6.70
C GLU A 155 15.78 18.51 5.87
N ARG A 156 17.09 18.20 5.93
CA ARG A 156 17.67 17.34 4.87
C ARG A 156 18.89 16.48 5.23
N ASN A 157 19.02 15.38 4.50
CA ASN A 157 20.14 14.45 4.55
C ASN A 157 20.35 13.81 5.93
N HIS A 158 19.28 13.57 6.69
CA HIS A 158 19.38 12.92 7.99
C HIS A 158 19.29 11.40 7.87
N VAL A 159 19.97 10.69 8.77
CA VAL A 159 19.77 9.25 9.01
C VAL A 159 19.43 9.06 10.48
N VAL A 160 18.19 8.70 10.78
CA VAL A 160 17.67 8.63 12.15
C VAL A 160 17.20 7.22 12.46
N SER A 161 17.57 6.69 13.61
CA SER A 161 17.10 5.40 14.08
C SER A 161 16.83 5.38 15.58
N GLY A 162 15.95 4.48 16.02
CA GLY A 162 15.50 4.40 17.42
C GLY A 162 14.22 5.19 17.65
N SER A 163 14.00 5.72 18.85
CA SER A 163 12.69 6.26 19.23
C SER A 163 12.71 7.70 19.74
N ASP A 164 11.64 8.45 19.48
CA ASP A 164 11.40 9.73 20.16
C ASP A 164 12.53 10.77 19.96
N ASN A 165 13.24 10.72 18.83
CA ASN A 165 14.28 11.70 18.51
C ASN A 165 13.70 12.90 17.75
N VAL A 166 14.24 14.10 18.01
CA VAL A 166 13.96 15.32 17.24
C VAL A 166 15.22 15.75 16.51
N VAL A 167 15.20 15.76 15.18
CA VAL A 167 16.37 16.00 14.33
C VAL A 167 16.07 17.06 13.28
N SER A 168 16.89 18.12 13.25
CA SER A 168 16.80 19.20 12.27
C SER A 168 18.19 19.62 11.76
N GLY A 169 18.25 20.57 10.82
CA GLY A 169 19.48 21.02 10.18
C GLY A 169 19.89 20.19 8.95
N ARG A 170 21.13 19.72 8.91
CA ARG A 170 21.64 19.01 7.72
C ARG A 170 22.66 17.93 8.02
N ASN A 171 22.58 16.77 7.35
CA ASN A 171 23.61 15.72 7.40
C ASN A 171 23.85 15.15 8.81
N ASN A 172 22.80 15.04 9.64
CA ASN A 172 22.96 14.45 10.98
C ASN A 172 22.60 12.96 10.98
N VAL A 173 23.41 12.15 11.65
CA VAL A 173 23.16 10.73 11.91
C VAL A 173 22.83 10.56 13.39
N VAL A 174 21.63 10.06 13.70
CA VAL A 174 21.13 9.98 15.08
C VAL A 174 20.61 8.57 15.35
N THR A 175 21.04 7.98 16.46
CA THR A 175 20.59 6.65 16.90
C THR A 175 20.27 6.66 18.40
N GLY A 176 19.40 5.75 18.83
CA GLY A 176 18.97 5.64 20.23
C GLY A 176 17.67 6.39 20.48
N SER A 177 17.46 6.87 21.70
CA SER A 177 16.16 7.39 22.13
C SER A 177 16.20 8.75 22.80
N TYR A 178 15.17 9.56 22.58
CA TYR A 178 15.00 10.85 23.25
C TYR A 178 16.15 11.85 22.99
N ASN A 179 16.76 11.84 21.81
CA ASN A 179 17.78 12.81 21.45
C ASN A 179 17.18 14.03 20.72
N VAL A 180 17.70 15.22 21.00
CA VAL A 180 17.40 16.47 20.28
C VAL A 180 18.67 16.94 19.59
N VAL A 181 18.69 16.89 18.26
CA VAL A 181 19.88 17.18 17.45
C VAL A 181 19.56 18.24 16.40
N SER A 182 20.28 19.35 16.42
CA SER A 182 20.16 20.41 15.42
C SER A 182 21.52 20.89 14.93
N GLY A 183 21.55 21.49 13.74
CA GLY A 183 22.80 21.92 13.10
C GLY A 183 23.31 20.95 12.05
N ARG A 184 24.62 20.80 11.86
CA ARG A 184 25.14 20.03 10.72
C ARG A 184 26.26 19.04 11.03
N ASN A 185 26.26 17.93 10.30
CA ASN A 185 27.30 16.89 10.29
C ASN A 185 27.54 16.21 11.66
N HIS A 186 26.52 16.12 12.50
CA HIS A 186 26.61 15.44 13.79
C HIS A 186 26.41 13.93 13.67
N VAL A 187 27.12 13.16 14.50
CA VAL A 187 26.85 11.73 14.73
C VAL A 187 26.54 11.54 16.21
N VAL A 188 25.29 11.22 16.52
CA VAL A 188 24.78 11.14 17.90
C VAL A 188 24.24 9.73 18.15
N TYR A 189 24.66 9.12 19.26
CA TYR A 189 24.23 7.80 19.68
C TYR A 189 23.95 7.77 21.18
N GLY A 190 23.15 6.80 21.62
CA GLY A 190 22.69 6.69 22.99
C GLY A 190 21.41 7.47 23.23
N ASN A 191 21.12 7.83 24.48
CA ASN A 191 19.83 8.37 24.86
C ASN A 191 19.95 9.72 25.57
N ASN A 192 18.88 10.53 25.51
CA ASN A 192 18.73 11.79 26.24
C ASN A 192 19.85 12.81 25.96
N LYS A 193 20.32 12.91 24.71
CA LYS A 193 21.33 13.89 24.30
C LYS A 193 20.67 15.13 23.70
N VAL A 194 21.23 16.30 24.02
CA VAL A 194 20.94 17.55 23.31
C VAL A 194 22.22 17.99 22.62
N VAL A 195 22.23 18.03 21.30
CA VAL A 195 23.40 18.36 20.48
C VAL A 195 23.02 19.46 19.49
N THR A 196 23.72 20.59 19.56
CA THR A 196 23.50 21.75 18.67
C THR A 196 24.86 22.28 18.20
N GLY A 197 24.89 23.05 17.11
CA GLY A 197 26.11 23.66 16.59
C GLY A 197 26.43 23.27 15.15
N GLY A 198 27.54 23.78 14.61
CA GLY A 198 27.85 23.73 13.18
C GLY A 198 29.18 23.09 12.81
#